data_AF-A0A383AQJ1-F1
#
_entry.id   AF-A0A383AQJ1-F1
#
_cell.length_a   1.000
_cell.length_b   1.000
_cell.length_c   1.000
_cell.angle_alpha   90.00
_cell.angle_beta   90.00
_cell.angle_gamma   90.00
#
_symmetry.space_group_name_H-M   'P 1'
#
loop_
_entity.id
_entity.type
_entity.pdbx_description
1 polymer ?
#
loop_
_entity_poly.entity_id
_entity_poly.type
_entity_poly.pdbx_seq_one_letter_code
_entity_poly.pdbx_strand_id
1 'polypeptide(L)'
;MNIGTKEIDRKVDETEGRARVLTGWQLQLVALVAFIWSLFQLWYASPLPFIVGFGVLIDVPARAIHLGFALFLTFLSFPFLKRDRRKKFGLINFCLAIVAFFCTFYLFYNYEALVYRNGVLLTHEINIFERQFNFPTELILGMVGILLLLESTRRAIGIPLVIVASIFLLYSIFGQSMP
;
A
#
# COMPACT_ATOMS: atom_id res chain seq x y z
N MET A 1 36.96 -15.83 -4.17
CA MET A 1 35.59 -15.81 -3.59
C MET A 1 35.13 -17.25 -3.43
N ASN A 2 34.97 -17.72 -2.19
CA ASN A 2 34.95 -19.14 -1.83
C ASN A 2 33.58 -19.79 -2.08
N ILE A 3 33.55 -21.03 -2.56
CA ILE A 3 32.32 -21.74 -3.00
C ILE A 3 31.34 -21.91 -1.84
N GLY A 4 31.85 -22.08 -0.61
CA GLY A 4 31.04 -22.13 0.61
C GLY A 4 30.22 -20.86 0.85
N THR A 5 30.77 -19.68 0.60
CA THR A 5 30.05 -18.41 0.83
C THR A 5 28.82 -18.27 -0.08
N LYS A 6 28.93 -18.74 -1.33
CA LYS A 6 27.78 -18.77 -2.27
C LYS A 6 26.67 -19.73 -1.84
N GLU A 7 27.03 -20.87 -1.23
CA GLU A 7 26.06 -21.86 -0.73
C GLU A 7 25.28 -21.31 0.48
N ILE A 8 25.99 -20.60 1.38
CA ILE A 8 25.40 -19.97 2.56
C ILE A 8 24.48 -18.82 2.13
N ASP A 9 24.96 -17.92 1.27
CA ASP A 9 24.14 -16.82 0.71
C ASP A 9 22.92 -17.35 -0.05
N ARG A 10 23.04 -18.45 -0.79
CA ARG A 10 21.91 -19.09 -1.48
C ARG A 10 20.90 -19.66 -0.49
N LYS A 11 21.33 -20.36 0.57
CA LYS A 11 20.42 -20.84 1.61
C LYS A 11 19.74 -19.70 2.36
N VAL A 12 20.45 -18.62 2.65
CA VAL A 12 19.88 -17.42 3.28
C VAL A 12 18.88 -16.73 2.35
N ASP A 13 19.18 -16.55 1.05
CA ASP A 13 18.24 -15.98 0.07
C ASP A 13 17.03 -16.89 -0.22
N GLU A 14 17.18 -18.21 -0.09
CA GLU A 14 16.08 -19.16 -0.18
C GLU A 14 15.16 -19.13 1.06
N THR A 15 15.75 -18.88 2.25
CA THR A 15 15.04 -18.86 3.53
C THR A 15 14.44 -17.49 3.85
N GLU A 16 15.13 -16.39 3.50
CA GLU A 16 14.77 -15.01 3.83
C GLU A 16 14.33 -14.17 2.61
N GLY A 17 14.79 -14.53 1.40
CA GLY A 17 14.53 -13.74 0.20
C GLY A 17 13.07 -13.85 -0.24
N ARG A 18 12.26 -12.84 0.02
CA ARG A 18 11.00 -12.62 -0.72
C ARG A 18 11.07 -11.39 -1.60
N ALA A 19 11.94 -10.45 -1.26
CA ALA A 19 12.22 -9.27 -2.05
C ALA A 19 12.95 -9.63 -3.35
N ARG A 20 12.79 -8.79 -4.36
CA ARG A 20 13.52 -8.81 -5.62
C ARG A 20 14.96 -8.37 -5.39
N VAL A 21 15.86 -8.95 -6.17
CA VAL A 21 17.22 -8.43 -6.31
C VAL A 21 17.21 -7.37 -7.41
N LEU A 22 16.99 -6.12 -7.01
CA LEU A 22 16.94 -4.97 -7.92
C LEU A 22 18.35 -4.49 -8.25
N THR A 23 18.60 -4.15 -9.52
CA THR A 23 19.90 -3.63 -9.99
C THR A 23 19.72 -2.43 -10.92
N GLY A 24 20.67 -1.49 -10.89
CA GLY A 24 20.68 -0.28 -11.71
C GLY A 24 19.70 0.81 -11.25
N TRP A 25 19.09 1.53 -12.20
CA TRP A 25 18.20 2.67 -11.94
C TRP A 25 16.97 2.31 -11.08
N GLN A 26 16.48 1.08 -11.17
CA GLN A 26 15.33 0.59 -10.40
C GLN A 26 15.64 0.52 -8.90
N LEU A 27 16.86 0.15 -8.54
CA LEU A 27 17.31 0.15 -7.14
C LEU A 27 17.39 1.57 -6.61
N GLN A 28 17.91 2.52 -7.41
CA GLN A 28 18.01 3.92 -7.03
C GLN A 28 16.63 4.54 -6.77
N LEU A 29 15.64 4.23 -7.62
CA LEU A 29 14.26 4.69 -7.42
C LEU A 29 13.69 4.15 -6.09
N VAL A 30 13.77 2.84 -5.86
CA VAL A 30 13.24 2.22 -4.64
C VAL A 30 13.96 2.74 -3.40
N ALA A 31 15.29 2.90 -3.47
CA ALA A 31 16.09 3.45 -2.38
C ALA A 31 15.73 4.92 -2.09
N LEU A 32 15.54 5.74 -3.12
CA LEU A 32 15.11 7.13 -2.96
C LEU A 32 13.74 7.22 -2.30
N VAL A 33 12.77 6.41 -2.74
CA VAL A 33 11.43 6.40 -2.15
C VAL A 33 11.46 5.88 -0.71
N ALA A 34 12.24 4.84 -0.42
CA ALA A 34 12.44 4.34 0.94
C ALA A 34 13.10 5.38 1.86
N PHE A 35 14.07 6.13 1.33
CA PHE A 35 14.70 7.23 2.05
C PHE A 35 13.71 8.36 2.38
N ILE A 36 12.89 8.78 1.40
CA ILE A 36 11.82 9.77 1.62
C ILE A 36 10.82 9.27 2.67
N TRP A 37 10.43 8.00 2.61
CA TRP A 37 9.51 7.40 3.56
C TRP A 37 10.08 7.36 4.98
N SER A 38 11.37 7.03 5.13
CA SER A 38 12.06 7.07 6.42
C SER A 38 12.13 8.50 6.99
N LEU A 39 12.40 9.49 6.13
CA LEU A 39 12.40 10.89 6.55
C LEU A 39 11.01 11.36 7.02
N PHE A 40 9.95 10.93 6.32
CA PHE A 40 8.57 11.19 6.73
C PHE A 40 8.24 10.57 8.10
N GLN A 41 8.63 9.32 8.33
CA GLN A 41 8.44 8.65 9.62
C GLN A 41 9.18 9.36 10.75
N LEU A 42 10.42 9.80 10.50
CA LEU A 42 11.21 10.57 11.46
C LEU A 42 10.58 11.94 11.74
N TRP A 43 10.08 12.64 10.72
CA TRP A 43 9.36 13.91 10.90
C TRP A 43 8.12 13.73 11.77
N TYR A 44 7.30 12.72 11.47
CA TYR A 44 6.07 12.43 12.21
C TYR A 44 6.31 12.00 13.66
N ALA A 45 7.33 11.17 13.90
CA ALA A 45 7.67 10.68 15.24
C ALA A 45 8.39 11.72 16.12
N SER A 46 8.95 12.76 15.50
CA SER A 46 9.69 13.81 16.19
C SER A 46 8.76 14.90 16.76
N PRO A 47 9.15 15.60 17.85
CA PRO A 47 8.42 16.79 18.31
C PRO A 47 8.59 18.02 17.39
N LEU A 48 9.45 17.94 16.37
CA LEU A 48 9.74 19.03 15.43
C LEU A 48 8.52 19.62 14.72
N PRO A 49 7.52 18.85 14.24
CA PRO A 49 6.34 19.41 13.58
C PRO A 49 5.57 20.37 14.49
N PHE A 50 5.53 20.07 15.81
CA PHE A 50 4.87 20.91 16.80
C PHE A 50 5.67 22.18 17.13
N ILE A 51 7.00 22.10 17.11
CA ILE A 51 7.89 23.24 17.38
C ILE A 51 7.92 24.22 16.20
N VAL A 52 7.98 23.69 14.98
CA VAL A 52 8.04 24.50 13.74
C VAL A 52 6.64 25.00 13.33
N GLY A 53 5.57 24.40 13.87
CA GLY A 53 4.19 24.77 13.57
C GLY A 53 3.76 24.47 12.13
N PHE A 54 4.54 23.67 11.40
CA PHE A 54 4.30 23.32 10.01
C PHE A 54 4.27 21.80 9.85
N GLY A 55 3.37 21.31 8.99
CA GLY A 55 3.27 19.87 8.69
C GLY A 55 2.77 19.03 9.86
N VAL A 56 1.94 19.59 10.74
CA VAL A 56 1.26 18.84 11.80
C VAL A 56 0.13 18.04 11.16
N LEU A 57 0.38 16.74 11.00
CA LEU A 57 -0.61 15.79 10.49
C LEU A 57 -1.26 15.07 11.68
N ILE A 58 -2.57 14.99 11.65
CA ILE A 58 -3.37 14.13 12.53
C ILE A 58 -3.24 12.64 12.14
N ASP A 59 -3.63 11.75 13.05
CA ASP A 59 -3.32 10.31 12.97
C ASP A 59 -3.89 9.59 11.73
N VAL A 60 -5.06 9.97 11.24
CA VAL A 60 -5.73 9.26 10.14
C VAL A 60 -5.04 9.55 8.79
N PRO A 61 -4.87 10.82 8.36
CA PRO A 61 -4.10 11.16 7.16
C PRO A 61 -2.64 10.69 7.21
N ALA A 62 -1.98 10.74 8.37
CA ALA A 62 -0.60 10.27 8.51
C ALA A 62 -0.46 8.77 8.23
N ARG A 63 -1.39 7.95 8.76
CA ARG A 63 -1.46 6.51 8.48
C ARG A 63 -1.73 6.22 7.00
N ALA A 64 -2.57 7.03 6.34
CA ALA A 64 -2.85 6.88 4.91
C ALA A 64 -1.59 7.10 4.06
N ILE A 65 -0.83 8.17 4.34
CA ILE A 65 0.46 8.43 3.67
C ILE A 65 1.44 7.29 3.91
N HIS A 66 1.59 6.86 5.17
CA HIS A 66 2.46 5.74 5.50
C HIS A 66 2.10 4.47 4.72
N LEU A 67 0.81 4.13 4.66
CA LEU A 67 0.32 2.98 3.93
C LEU A 67 0.57 3.12 2.41
N GLY A 68 0.42 4.32 1.85
CA GLY A 68 0.70 4.57 0.43
C GLY A 68 2.15 4.29 0.08
N PHE A 69 3.10 4.78 0.87
CA PHE A 69 4.53 4.46 0.70
C PHE A 69 4.80 2.95 0.86
N ALA A 70 4.21 2.33 1.88
CA ALA A 70 4.38 0.89 2.12
C ALA A 70 3.88 0.05 0.93
N LEU A 71 2.69 0.34 0.40
CA LEU A 71 2.14 -0.36 -0.77
C LEU A 71 2.99 -0.12 -2.02
N PHE A 72 3.36 1.14 -2.29
CA PHE A 72 4.18 1.48 -3.44
C PHE A 72 5.51 0.70 -3.45
N LEU A 73 6.23 0.74 -2.33
CA LEU A 73 7.47 -0.01 -2.16
C LEU A 73 7.24 -1.52 -2.23
N THR A 74 6.14 -2.03 -1.70
CA THR A 74 5.86 -3.47 -1.73
C THR A 74 5.68 -3.99 -3.15
N PHE A 75 4.94 -3.27 -3.99
CA PHE A 75 4.72 -3.68 -5.39
C PHE A 75 6.00 -3.61 -6.25
N LEU A 76 6.92 -2.69 -5.94
CA LEU A 76 8.22 -2.60 -6.62
C LEU A 76 9.21 -3.64 -6.11
N SER A 77 9.30 -3.80 -4.79
CA SER A 77 10.29 -4.65 -4.12
C SER A 77 9.92 -6.13 -4.10
N PHE A 78 8.64 -6.51 -4.11
CA PHE A 78 8.24 -7.92 -4.06
C PHE A 78 7.65 -8.41 -5.40
N PRO A 79 8.16 -9.52 -5.96
CA PRO A 79 7.66 -10.06 -7.22
C PRO A 79 6.33 -10.78 -7.05
N PHE A 80 5.53 -10.85 -8.13
CA PHE A 80 4.26 -11.59 -8.13
C PHE A 80 4.46 -13.11 -7.93
N LEU A 81 5.51 -13.65 -8.55
CA LEU A 81 5.92 -15.05 -8.45
C LEU A 81 7.36 -15.14 -7.90
N LYS A 82 7.63 -16.16 -7.07
CA LYS A 82 8.98 -16.44 -6.56
C LYS A 82 10.03 -16.64 -7.67
N ARG A 83 9.60 -17.07 -8.86
CA ARG A 83 10.45 -17.24 -10.05
C ARG A 83 10.98 -15.93 -10.63
N ASP A 84 10.31 -14.81 -10.40
CA ASP A 84 10.64 -13.51 -11.01
C ASP A 84 11.52 -12.60 -10.13
N ARG A 85 12.12 -13.13 -9.05
CA ARG A 85 12.97 -12.35 -8.11
C ARG A 85 14.17 -11.67 -8.78
N ARG A 86 14.71 -12.25 -9.85
CA ARG A 86 15.90 -11.76 -10.56
C ARG A 86 15.55 -10.88 -11.76
N LYS A 87 14.26 -10.70 -12.05
CA LYS A 87 13.78 -9.84 -13.14
C LYS A 87 13.50 -8.43 -12.63
N LYS A 88 13.78 -7.46 -13.49
CA LYS A 88 13.35 -6.07 -13.32
C LYS A 88 11.83 -6.00 -13.12
N PHE A 89 11.35 -5.02 -12.36
CA PHE A 89 9.91 -4.86 -12.17
C PHE A 89 9.25 -4.50 -13.52
N GLY A 90 8.25 -5.28 -13.91
CA GLY A 90 7.47 -5.03 -15.13
C GLY A 90 6.47 -3.88 -14.96
N LEU A 91 6.01 -3.32 -16.08
CA LEU A 91 5.11 -2.16 -16.15
C LEU A 91 3.81 -2.36 -15.33
N ILE A 92 3.31 -3.59 -15.24
CA ILE A 92 2.15 -3.96 -14.42
C ILE A 92 2.40 -3.68 -12.93
N ASN A 93 3.58 -4.04 -12.40
CA ASN A 93 3.88 -3.81 -10.98
C ASN A 93 4.02 -2.33 -10.67
N PHE A 94 4.59 -1.57 -11.60
CA PHE A 94 4.67 -0.12 -11.48
C PHE A 94 3.29 0.53 -11.52
N CYS A 95 2.41 0.09 -12.43
CA CYS A 95 1.02 0.54 -12.49
C CYS A 95 0.26 0.22 -11.21
N LEU A 96 0.36 -1.02 -10.70
CA LEU A 96 -0.25 -1.41 -9.42
C LEU A 96 0.28 -0.58 -8.23
N ALA A 97 1.59 -0.30 -8.20
CA ALA A 97 2.19 0.55 -7.18
C ALA A 97 1.59 1.96 -7.22
N ILE A 98 1.46 2.54 -8.40
CA ILE A 98 0.86 3.87 -8.62
C ILE A 98 -0.61 3.89 -8.20
N VAL A 99 -1.41 2.91 -8.65
CA VAL A 99 -2.83 2.83 -8.31
C VAL A 99 -3.01 2.69 -6.80
N ALA A 100 -2.21 1.84 -6.14
CA ALA A 100 -2.24 1.67 -4.69
C ALA A 100 -1.87 2.96 -3.93
N PHE A 101 -0.85 3.68 -4.42
CA PHE A 101 -0.45 4.97 -3.87
C PHE A 101 -1.56 6.01 -4.01
N PHE A 102 -2.16 6.17 -5.20
CA PHE A 102 -3.25 7.13 -5.39
C PHE A 102 -4.51 6.77 -4.60
N CYS A 103 -4.81 5.48 -4.51
CA CYS A 103 -5.94 4.97 -3.73
C CYS A 103 -5.86 5.38 -2.25
N THR A 104 -4.66 5.30 -1.66
CA THR A 104 -4.42 5.69 -0.26
C THR A 104 -4.24 7.19 -0.11
N PHE A 105 -3.60 7.85 -1.07
CA PHE A 105 -3.38 9.30 -1.08
C PHE A 105 -4.69 10.10 -1.18
N TYR A 106 -5.71 9.58 -1.86
CA TYR A 106 -7.04 10.21 -1.89
C TYR A 106 -7.61 10.41 -0.48
N LEU A 107 -7.39 9.46 0.44
CA LEU A 107 -7.87 9.57 1.82
C LEU A 107 -7.17 10.70 2.58
N PHE A 108 -5.89 10.95 2.30
CA PHE A 108 -5.16 12.11 2.81
C PHE A 108 -5.70 13.41 2.21
N TYR A 109 -5.89 13.46 0.88
CA TYR A 109 -6.31 14.67 0.18
C TYR A 109 -7.74 15.11 0.51
N ASN A 110 -8.69 14.16 0.56
CA ASN A 110 -10.11 14.43 0.84
C ASN A 110 -10.50 14.19 2.31
N TYR A 111 -9.53 14.14 3.22
CA TYR A 111 -9.79 13.85 4.63
C TYR A 111 -10.82 14.81 5.25
N GLU A 112 -10.66 16.12 5.03
CA GLU A 112 -11.57 17.14 5.56
C GLU A 112 -13.01 16.89 5.09
N ALA A 113 -13.19 16.69 3.77
CA ALA A 113 -14.50 16.44 3.18
C ALA A 113 -15.15 15.15 3.71
N LEU A 114 -14.35 14.10 3.94
CA LEU A 114 -14.81 12.86 4.55
C LEU A 114 -15.31 13.06 5.99
N VAL A 115 -14.58 13.86 6.78
CA VAL A 115 -14.97 14.18 8.17
C VAL A 115 -16.24 15.02 8.19
N TYR A 116 -16.34 16.07 7.36
CA TYR A 116 -17.54 16.91 7.29
C TYR A 116 -18.79 16.13 6.88
N ARG A 117 -18.63 15.09 6.07
CA ARG A 117 -19.72 14.22 5.63
C ARG A 117 -20.00 13.08 6.61
N ASN A 118 -19.37 13.06 7.79
CA ASN A 118 -19.49 12.00 8.79
C ASN A 118 -19.25 10.59 8.21
N GLY A 119 -18.33 10.47 7.24
CA GLY A 119 -18.04 9.20 6.59
C GLY A 119 -19.10 8.71 5.60
N VAL A 120 -20.10 9.53 5.23
CA VAL A 120 -21.03 9.21 4.15
C VAL A 120 -20.26 9.19 2.83
N LEU A 121 -20.29 8.03 2.16
CA LEU A 121 -19.53 7.79 0.93
C LEU A 121 -19.94 8.74 -0.20
N LEU A 122 -18.96 9.28 -0.94
CA LEU A 122 -19.19 10.14 -2.09
C LEU A 122 -19.71 9.36 -3.29
N THR A 123 -20.94 9.66 -3.67
CA THR A 123 -21.54 9.23 -4.94
C THR A 123 -21.56 10.41 -5.88
N HIS A 124 -20.90 10.27 -7.04
CA HIS A 124 -21.04 11.26 -8.10
C HIS A 124 -22.22 10.87 -8.98
N GLU A 125 -23.19 11.76 -9.08
CA GLU A 125 -24.33 11.59 -9.99
C GLU A 125 -23.88 11.98 -11.40
N ILE A 126 -23.79 11.00 -12.30
CA ILE A 126 -23.47 11.21 -13.70
C ILE A 126 -24.76 11.03 -14.49
N ASN A 127 -25.25 12.12 -15.07
CA ASN A 127 -26.41 12.10 -15.96
C ASN A 127 -25.94 11.84 -17.39
N ILE A 128 -26.17 10.63 -17.91
CA ILE A 128 -25.93 10.31 -19.32
C ILE A 128 -27.25 9.80 -19.89
N PHE A 129 -27.76 10.50 -20.91
CA PHE A 129 -28.92 10.06 -21.72
C PHE A 129 -30.19 9.82 -20.87
N GLU A 130 -30.60 10.82 -20.08
CA GLU A 130 -31.78 10.80 -19.19
C GLU A 130 -31.78 9.67 -18.12
N ARG A 131 -30.67 8.95 -17.96
CA ARG A 131 -30.46 8.00 -16.86
C ARG A 131 -29.49 8.59 -15.84
N GLN A 132 -29.95 8.64 -14.60
CA GLN A 132 -29.10 8.99 -13.46
C GLN A 132 -28.25 7.77 -13.09
N PHE A 133 -26.93 7.89 -13.24
CA PHE A 133 -25.99 6.87 -12.78
C PHE A 133 -25.22 7.38 -11.57
N ASN A 134 -25.46 6.78 -10.41
CA ASN A 134 -24.72 7.10 -9.19
C ASN A 134 -23.40 6.31 -9.20
N PHE A 135 -22.27 6.99 -9.37
CA PHE A 135 -20.94 6.39 -9.36
C PHE A 135 -20.31 6.53 -7.97
N PRO A 136 -20.25 5.46 -7.15
CA PRO A 136 -19.76 5.51 -5.78
C PRO A 136 -18.23 5.48 -5.74
N THR A 137 -17.59 6.62 -6.01
CA THR A 137 -16.11 6.72 -6.12
C THR A 137 -15.38 6.20 -4.88
N GLU A 138 -15.77 6.62 -3.69
CA GLU A 138 -15.09 6.26 -2.44
C GLU A 138 -15.28 4.78 -2.09
N LEU A 139 -16.42 4.19 -2.45
CA LEU A 139 -16.68 2.76 -2.28
C LEU A 139 -15.76 1.93 -3.21
N ILE A 140 -15.67 2.33 -4.48
CA ILE A 140 -14.80 1.68 -5.46
C ILE A 140 -13.35 1.81 -5.03
N LEU A 141 -12.94 3.00 -4.58
CA LEU A 141 -11.60 3.24 -4.09
C LEU A 141 -11.27 2.39 -2.86
N GLY A 142 -12.18 2.32 -1.88
CA GLY A 142 -12.04 1.46 -0.70
C GLY A 142 -11.92 -0.02 -1.07
N MET A 143 -12.78 -0.53 -1.97
CA MET A 143 -12.69 -1.89 -2.46
C MET A 143 -11.37 -2.19 -3.16
N VAL A 144 -10.96 -1.33 -4.09
CA VAL A 144 -9.68 -1.47 -4.80
C VAL A 144 -8.51 -1.41 -3.81
N GLY A 145 -8.56 -0.50 -2.84
CA GLY A 145 -7.55 -0.37 -1.79
C GLY A 145 -7.41 -1.63 -0.94
N ILE A 146 -8.52 -2.20 -0.49
CA ILE A 146 -8.53 -3.46 0.28
C ILE A 146 -7.96 -4.61 -0.55
N LEU A 147 -8.38 -4.75 -1.82
CA LEU A 147 -7.87 -5.81 -2.70
C LEU A 147 -6.36 -5.66 -2.94
N LEU A 148 -5.88 -4.44 -3.20
CA LEU A 148 -4.46 -4.16 -3.37
C LEU A 148 -3.68 -4.40 -2.09
N LEU A 149 -4.26 -4.09 -0.92
CA LEU A 149 -3.65 -4.33 0.38
C LEU A 149 -3.49 -5.84 0.65
N LEU A 150 -4.54 -6.63 0.43
CA LEU A 150 -4.50 -8.08 0.57
C LEU A 150 -3.49 -8.71 -0.39
N GLU A 151 -3.46 -8.25 -1.63
CA GLU A 151 -2.51 -8.71 -2.64
C GLU A 151 -1.06 -8.31 -2.30
N SER A 152 -0.83 -7.10 -1.80
CA SER A 152 0.45 -6.64 -1.29
C SER A 152 0.92 -7.49 -0.10
N THR A 153 0.01 -7.80 0.82
CA THR A 153 0.26 -8.65 1.98
C THR A 153 0.62 -10.08 1.56
N ARG A 154 -0.07 -10.64 0.54
CA ARG A 154 0.25 -11.93 -0.07
C ARG A 154 1.68 -11.96 -0.60
N ARG A 155 2.15 -10.86 -1.21
CA ARG A 155 3.49 -10.76 -1.81
C ARG A 155 4.58 -10.62 -0.75
N ALA A 156 4.37 -9.81 0.28
CA ALA A 156 5.36 -9.56 1.33
C ALA A 156 5.39 -10.66 2.41
N ILE A 157 4.25 -10.90 3.07
CA ILE A 157 4.13 -11.74 4.28
C ILE A 157 3.55 -13.12 3.97
N GLY A 158 2.82 -13.27 2.87
CA GLY A 158 2.35 -14.56 2.38
C GLY A 158 0.87 -14.81 2.67
N ILE A 159 0.42 -15.98 2.22
CA ILE A 159 -0.99 -16.40 2.25
C ILE A 159 -1.57 -16.46 3.69
N PRO A 160 -0.84 -16.88 4.74
CA PRO A 160 -1.44 -17.00 6.08
C PRO A 160 -2.10 -15.71 6.58
N LEU A 161 -1.41 -14.56 6.44
CA LEU A 161 -1.94 -13.28 6.92
C LEU A 161 -3.14 -12.82 6.09
N VAL A 162 -3.17 -13.14 4.78
CA VAL A 162 -4.29 -12.82 3.90
C VAL A 162 -5.54 -13.61 4.30
N ILE A 163 -5.40 -14.90 4.62
CA ILE A 163 -6.52 -15.73 5.07
C ILE A 163 -7.12 -15.13 6.35
N VAL A 164 -6.27 -14.83 7.33
CA VAL A 164 -6.72 -14.24 8.61
C VAL A 164 -7.41 -12.89 8.37
N ALA A 165 -6.83 -12.01 7.57
CA ALA A 165 -7.43 -10.73 7.22
C ALA A 165 -8.78 -10.88 6.51
N SER A 166 -8.91 -11.82 5.57
CA SER A 166 -10.17 -12.11 4.87
C SER A 166 -11.25 -12.62 5.82
N ILE A 167 -10.90 -13.47 6.79
CA ILE A 167 -11.85 -13.93 7.82
C ILE A 167 -12.33 -12.74 8.67
N PHE A 168 -11.42 -11.85 9.08
CA PHE A 168 -11.80 -10.64 9.82
C PHE A 168 -12.67 -9.68 9.01
N LEU A 169 -12.41 -9.54 7.70
CA LEU A 169 -13.26 -8.74 6.82
C LEU A 169 -14.66 -9.34 6.69
N LEU A 170 -14.77 -10.66 6.51
CA LEU A 170 -16.06 -11.35 6.51
C LEU A 170 -16.78 -11.17 7.86
N TYR A 171 -16.07 -11.36 8.97
CA TYR A 171 -16.61 -11.11 10.30
C TYR A 171 -17.09 -9.66 10.47
N SER A 172 -16.36 -8.67 9.95
CA SER A 172 -16.78 -7.27 10.02
C SER A 172 -18.09 -7.00 9.27
N ILE A 173 -18.37 -7.74 8.20
CA ILE A 173 -19.60 -7.59 7.40
C ILE A 173 -20.77 -8.34 8.06
N PHE A 174 -20.53 -9.58 8.51
CA PHE A 174 -21.58 -10.47 9.04
C PHE A 174 -21.75 -10.40 10.56
N GLY A 175 -20.83 -9.76 11.28
CA GLY A 175 -20.82 -9.69 12.74
C GLY A 175 -22.06 -9.01 13.32
N GLN A 176 -22.68 -8.09 12.57
CA GLN A 176 -23.92 -7.44 12.96
C GLN A 176 -25.15 -8.37 12.86
N SER A 177 -25.02 -9.51 12.17
CA SER A 177 -26.07 -10.52 11.99
C SER A 177 -25.78 -11.84 12.73
N MET A 178 -24.67 -11.91 13.46
CA MET A 178 -24.37 -13.03 14.35
C MET A 178 -25.11 -12.82 15.69
N PRO A 179 -25.81 -13.85 16.22
CA PRO A 179 -26.56 -13.75 17.47
C PRO A 179 -25.67 -13.51 18.70
#